data_AF-A0A2E6LZ29-F1
#
_entry.id   AF-A0A2E6LZ29-F1
#
_cell.length_a   1.000
_cell.length_b   1.000
_cell.length_c   1.000
_cell.angle_alpha   90.00
_cell.angle_beta   90.00
_cell.angle_gamma   90.00
#
_symmetry.space_group_name_H-M   'P 1'
#
loop_
_entity.id
_entity.type
_entity.pdbx_description
1 polymer ?
#
loop_
_entity_poly.entity_id
_entity_poly.type
_entity_poly.pdbx_seq_one_letter_code
_entity_poly.pdbx_strand_id
1 'polypeptide(L)'
;MAVYAAARDLADGMFIGTHQFIIIKPDTGLLPNFKTPRNKIISPRDLGNGNFGYVIGAQNRGRLKSEFFEKNDYQATLEYFNPEKYVSWKADFDTEVKLIEHSLSDTDFINRILFMVKNYMINEQEDNIPYPKFGLAVNSNSWVQSLVRAANGSVDHNFKGLDVSNTLRIPSIYFQAICSKDGRPKVNS
;
A
#
# COMPACT_ATOMS: atom_id res chain seq x y z
N MET A 1 -1.52 -17.21 5.55
CA MET A 1 -1.99 -15.81 5.66
C MET A 1 -1.25 -15.03 4.60
N ALA A 2 -1.89 -14.19 3.81
CA ALA A 2 -1.20 -13.63 2.65
C ALA A 2 -1.16 -12.10 2.68
N VAL A 3 0.01 -11.57 2.29
CA VAL A 3 0.20 -10.17 1.97
C VAL A 3 0.28 -10.08 0.45
N TYR A 4 -0.53 -9.22 -0.13
CA TYR A 4 -0.57 -8.99 -1.56
C TYR A 4 -0.17 -7.55 -1.87
N ALA A 5 0.55 -7.37 -2.96
CA ALA A 5 0.62 -6.09 -3.64
C ALA A 5 -0.51 -6.06 -4.67
N ALA A 6 -1.27 -4.99 -4.68
CA ALA A 6 -2.39 -4.79 -5.60
C ALA A 6 -2.19 -3.50 -6.37
N ALA A 7 -2.74 -3.46 -7.57
CA ALA A 7 -2.70 -2.30 -8.43
C ALA A 7 -4.05 -2.16 -9.12
N ARG A 8 -4.62 -0.96 -9.08
CA ARG A 8 -5.84 -0.62 -9.81
C ARG A 8 -5.57 0.50 -10.79
N ASP A 9 -6.39 0.61 -11.83
CA ASP A 9 -6.43 1.81 -12.64
C ASP A 9 -6.90 3.04 -11.83
N LEU A 10 -6.53 4.22 -12.34
CA LEU A 10 -7.04 5.48 -11.79
C LEU A 10 -8.48 5.68 -12.29
N ALA A 11 -9.46 5.56 -11.39
CA ALA A 11 -10.83 5.94 -11.68
C ALA A 11 -10.94 7.46 -11.82
N ASP A 12 -10.68 7.94 -13.02
CA ASP A 12 -11.23 9.15 -13.65
C ASP A 12 -10.52 9.30 -15.01
N GLY A 13 -11.28 9.16 -16.10
CA GLY A 13 -10.85 8.89 -17.48
C GLY A 13 -9.93 9.89 -18.19
N MET A 14 -9.15 10.69 -17.45
CA MET A 14 -8.16 11.64 -17.98
C MET A 14 -6.71 11.21 -17.72
N PHE A 15 -6.47 10.22 -16.85
CA PHE A 15 -5.11 9.73 -16.56
C PHE A 15 -4.99 8.23 -16.77
N ILE A 16 -4.25 7.83 -17.81
CA ILE A 16 -3.74 6.47 -17.95
C ILE A 16 -2.68 6.30 -16.86
N GLY A 17 -2.97 5.51 -15.83
CA GLY A 17 -2.04 5.30 -14.74
C GLY A 17 -2.55 4.23 -13.79
N THR A 18 -1.62 3.62 -13.06
CA THR A 18 -1.93 2.60 -12.06
C THR A 18 -1.62 3.16 -10.67
N HIS A 19 -2.43 2.78 -9.67
CA HIS A 19 -2.18 3.08 -8.26
C HIS A 19 -2.03 1.78 -7.48
N GLN A 20 -0.87 1.60 -6.84
CA GLN A 20 -0.59 0.41 -6.05
C GLN A 20 -0.89 0.61 -4.56
N PHE A 21 -1.32 -0.48 -3.93
CA PHE A 21 -1.58 -0.59 -2.50
C PHE A 21 -1.28 -2.02 -1.99
N ILE A 22 -1.27 -2.20 -0.68
CA ILE A 22 -1.09 -3.50 -0.01
C ILE A 22 -2.43 -4.01 0.50
N ILE A 23 -2.67 -5.30 0.31
CA ILE A 23 -3.76 -6.04 0.94
C ILE A 23 -3.14 -7.03 1.93
N ILE A 24 -3.60 -7.01 3.18
CA ILE A 24 -3.24 -8.00 4.19
C ILE A 24 -4.48 -8.82 4.50
N LYS A 25 -4.47 -10.10 4.14
CA LYS A 25 -5.60 -11.01 4.35
C LYS A 25 -5.10 -12.27 5.08
N PRO A 26 -5.48 -12.50 6.34
CA PRO A 26 -5.17 -13.75 7.02
C PRO A 26 -5.93 -14.93 6.37
N ASP A 27 -5.34 -16.12 6.41
CA ASP A 27 -6.02 -17.34 5.95
C ASP A 27 -6.91 -17.91 7.06
N THR A 28 -6.53 -17.69 8.31
CA THR A 28 -7.28 -18.09 9.51
C THR A 28 -7.18 -17.00 10.59
N GLY A 29 -8.26 -16.82 11.34
CA GLY A 29 -8.31 -15.87 12.46
C GLY A 29 -8.51 -14.40 12.05
N LEU A 30 -8.63 -13.55 13.08
CA LEU A 30 -8.75 -12.10 12.93
C LEU A 30 -7.40 -11.44 13.18
N LEU A 31 -7.02 -10.50 12.31
CA LEU A 31 -5.87 -9.63 12.58
C LEU A 31 -6.16 -8.75 13.82
N PRO A 32 -5.14 -8.46 14.65
CA PRO A 32 -5.31 -7.51 15.76
C PRO A 32 -5.53 -6.10 15.23
N ASN A 33 -6.17 -5.25 16.03
CA ASN A 33 -6.30 -3.83 15.72
C ASN A 33 -4.93 -3.16 15.54
N PHE A 34 -4.80 -2.34 14.50
CA PHE A 34 -3.63 -1.51 14.26
C PHE A 34 -3.77 -0.18 15.00
N LYS A 35 -2.78 0.16 15.83
CA LYS A 35 -2.72 1.45 16.53
C LYS A 35 -1.75 2.39 15.81
N THR A 36 -2.29 3.44 15.21
CA THR A 36 -1.50 4.47 14.51
C THR A 36 -0.60 5.24 15.49
N PRO A 37 0.41 5.98 15.00
CA PRO A 37 1.25 6.84 15.85
C PRO A 37 0.47 7.89 16.65
N ARG A 38 -0.70 8.31 16.15
CA ARG A 38 -1.60 9.29 16.82
C ARG A 38 -2.66 8.63 17.69
N ASN A 39 -2.43 7.39 18.13
CA ASN A 39 -3.36 6.60 18.96
C ASN A 39 -4.73 6.29 18.35
N LYS A 40 -4.99 6.63 17.08
CA LYS A 40 -6.18 6.14 16.36
C LYS A 40 -6.07 4.63 16.19
N ILE A 41 -7.14 3.92 16.54
CA ILE A 41 -7.28 2.47 16.38
C ILE A 41 -7.93 2.19 15.02
N ILE A 42 -7.37 1.25 14.27
CA ILE A 42 -7.88 0.80 12.97
C ILE A 42 -8.14 -0.70 13.06
N SER A 43 -9.42 -1.07 13.01
CA SER A 43 -9.84 -2.46 12.98
C SER A 43 -9.82 -3.04 11.57
N PRO A 44 -9.53 -4.34 11.42
CA PRO A 44 -9.69 -5.04 10.14
C PRO A 44 -11.13 -4.91 9.64
N ARG A 45 -11.32 -4.92 8.31
CA ARG A 45 -12.63 -4.86 7.66
C ARG A 45 -12.81 -6.06 6.74
N ASP A 46 -14.06 -6.41 6.46
CA ASP A 46 -14.38 -7.41 5.45
C ASP A 46 -13.83 -6.96 4.09
N LEU A 47 -12.96 -7.76 3.50
CA LEU A 47 -12.35 -7.56 2.19
C LEU A 47 -13.15 -8.26 1.08
N GLY A 48 -14.21 -8.99 1.44
CA GLY A 48 -15.04 -9.79 0.55
C GLY A 48 -15.28 -11.18 1.15
N ASN A 49 -16.53 -11.64 1.06
CA ASN A 49 -16.94 -12.98 1.49
C ASN A 49 -16.60 -13.31 2.95
N GLY A 50 -16.66 -12.32 3.85
CA GLY A 50 -16.38 -12.50 5.27
C GLY A 50 -14.90 -12.63 5.62
N ASN A 51 -13.99 -12.31 4.69
CA ASN A 51 -12.55 -12.35 4.94
C ASN A 51 -12.08 -11.00 5.49
N PHE A 52 -11.74 -10.92 6.77
CA PHE A 52 -11.34 -9.66 7.41
C PHE A 52 -9.84 -9.39 7.29
N GLY A 53 -9.48 -8.18 6.89
CA GLY A 53 -8.09 -7.78 6.71
C GLY A 53 -7.86 -6.27 6.62
N TYR A 54 -6.69 -5.89 6.10
CA TYR A 54 -6.31 -4.49 5.87
C TYR A 54 -6.08 -4.19 4.40
N VAL A 55 -6.45 -2.98 3.99
CA VAL A 55 -6.05 -2.37 2.70
C VAL A 55 -5.28 -1.11 3.04
N ILE A 56 -4.05 -0.98 2.55
CA ILE A 56 -3.12 0.09 2.93
C ILE A 56 -2.42 0.63 1.68
N GLY A 57 -2.64 1.91 1.36
CA GLY A 57 -1.96 2.59 0.25
C GLY A 57 -1.30 3.88 0.72
N ALA A 58 -0.46 4.47 -0.12
CA ALA A 58 0.02 5.84 0.08
C ALA A 58 -0.66 6.79 -0.90
N GLN A 59 -1.37 7.79 -0.39
CA GLN A 59 -2.27 8.64 -1.16
C GLN A 59 -1.69 10.01 -1.39
N ASN A 60 -2.10 10.65 -2.48
CA ASN A 60 -1.86 12.08 -2.67
C ASN A 60 -2.78 12.90 -1.75
N ARG A 61 -2.20 13.46 -0.69
CA ARG A 61 -2.85 14.44 0.20
C ARG A 61 -2.01 15.72 0.31
N GLY A 62 -1.43 16.16 -0.81
CA GLY A 62 -0.37 17.17 -0.87
C GLY A 62 1.03 16.63 -0.55
N ARG A 63 1.08 15.42 0.01
CA ARG A 63 2.25 14.60 0.31
C ARG A 63 1.87 13.13 0.20
N LEU A 64 2.84 12.24 0.07
CA LEU A 64 2.65 10.81 -0.06
C LEU A 64 2.33 10.16 1.30
N LYS A 65 1.04 10.17 1.67
CA LYS A 65 0.60 9.81 3.02
C LYS A 65 -0.02 8.42 3.07
N SER A 66 0.47 7.55 3.96
CA SER A 66 -0.14 6.23 4.16
C SER A 66 -1.54 6.34 4.78
N GLU A 67 -2.50 5.64 4.18
CA GLU A 67 -3.91 5.61 4.54
C GLU A 67 -4.44 4.18 4.48
N PHE A 68 -5.23 3.81 5.49
CA PHE A 68 -5.92 2.52 5.55
C PHE A 68 -7.32 2.69 4.95
N PHE A 69 -7.74 1.73 4.14
CA PHE A 69 -9.07 1.66 3.54
C PHE A 69 -9.44 2.96 2.82
N GLU A 70 -8.51 3.48 2.01
CA GLU A 70 -8.86 4.53 1.05
C GLU A 70 -10.00 4.02 0.16
N LYS A 71 -10.96 4.89 -0.17
CA LYS A 71 -12.25 4.52 -0.76
C LYS A 71 -12.07 3.66 -2.01
N ASN A 72 -11.23 4.08 -2.94
CA ASN A 72 -11.05 3.42 -4.23
C ASN A 72 -10.20 2.16 -4.08
N ASP A 73 -9.14 2.18 -3.26
CA ASP A 73 -8.32 0.99 -3.00
C ASP A 73 -9.14 -0.12 -2.30
N TYR A 74 -10.01 0.26 -1.36
CA TYR A 74 -10.89 -0.67 -0.66
C TYR A 74 -12.01 -1.19 -1.58
N GLN A 75 -12.61 -0.33 -2.41
CA GLN A 75 -13.60 -0.75 -3.40
C GLN A 75 -13.01 -1.72 -4.42
N ALA A 76 -11.83 -1.42 -4.98
CA ALA A 76 -11.09 -2.31 -5.87
C ALA A 76 -10.80 -3.67 -5.21
N THR A 77 -10.47 -3.68 -3.92
CA THR A 77 -10.28 -4.93 -3.15
C THR A 77 -11.57 -5.73 -3.05
N LEU A 78 -12.70 -5.09 -2.75
CA LEU A 78 -14.01 -5.73 -2.64
C LEU A 78 -14.47 -6.31 -3.99
N GLU A 79 -14.28 -5.57 -5.08
CA GLU A 79 -14.56 -6.01 -6.45
C GLU A 79 -13.73 -7.23 -6.83
N TYR A 80 -12.43 -7.23 -6.47
CA TYR A 80 -11.54 -8.36 -6.74
C TYR A 80 -11.94 -9.65 -6.00
N PHE A 81 -12.23 -9.57 -4.70
CA PHE A 81 -12.54 -10.77 -3.90
C PHE A 81 -14.00 -11.20 -3.92
N ASN A 82 -14.93 -10.32 -4.28
CA ASN A 82 -16.35 -10.63 -4.38
C ASN A 82 -17.02 -9.88 -5.55
N PRO A 83 -16.65 -10.23 -6.80
CA PRO A 83 -17.13 -9.52 -7.98
C PRO A 83 -18.65 -9.63 -8.14
N GLU A 84 -19.26 -10.77 -7.81
CA GLU A 84 -20.71 -10.98 -7.91
C GLU A 84 -21.54 -9.96 -7.13
N LYS A 85 -21.00 -9.46 -6.01
CA LYS A 85 -21.68 -8.49 -5.15
C LYS A 85 -21.29 -7.04 -5.45
N TYR A 86 -20.04 -6.80 -5.85
CA TYR A 86 -19.47 -5.45 -5.90
C TYR A 86 -19.21 -4.91 -7.31
N VAL A 87 -19.21 -5.76 -8.34
CA VAL A 87 -19.10 -5.33 -9.75
C VAL A 87 -20.50 -5.16 -10.34
N SER A 88 -20.72 -4.04 -11.04
CA SER A 88 -21.96 -3.75 -11.76
C SER A 88 -21.69 -3.45 -13.23
N TRP A 89 -22.73 -3.32 -14.06
CA TRP A 89 -22.66 -3.16 -15.53
C TRP A 89 -21.91 -1.90 -16.06
N LYS A 90 -21.33 -1.05 -15.21
CA LYS A 90 -20.55 0.14 -15.61
C LYS A 90 -19.30 0.32 -14.75
N ALA A 91 -18.16 0.48 -15.45
CA ALA A 91 -16.84 0.93 -14.99
C ALA A 91 -16.42 0.40 -13.59
N ASP A 92 -15.82 -0.78 -13.60
CA ASP A 92 -15.09 -1.41 -12.51
C ASP A 92 -13.63 -0.95 -12.47
N PHE A 93 -12.95 -1.15 -11.33
CA PHE A 93 -11.50 -1.03 -11.29
C PHE A 93 -10.87 -2.28 -11.91
N ASP A 94 -10.00 -2.12 -12.93
CA ASP A 94 -9.16 -3.24 -13.37
C ASP A 94 -8.07 -3.47 -12.33
N THR A 95 -8.34 -4.38 -11.41
CA THR A 95 -7.50 -4.67 -10.24
C THR A 95 -6.67 -5.91 -10.47
N GLU A 96 -5.36 -5.73 -10.53
CA GLU A 96 -4.39 -6.81 -10.50
C GLU A 96 -3.88 -7.01 -9.06
N VAL A 97 -3.91 -8.24 -8.57
CA VAL A 97 -3.44 -8.61 -7.23
C VAL A 97 -2.37 -9.68 -7.36
N LYS A 98 -1.24 -9.46 -6.69
CA LYS A 98 -0.07 -10.35 -6.72
C LYS A 98 0.35 -10.70 -5.31
N LEU A 99 0.59 -11.99 -5.07
CA LEU A 99 1.15 -12.46 -3.80
C LEU A 99 2.57 -11.91 -3.64
N ILE A 100 2.89 -11.42 -2.44
CA ILE A 100 4.26 -11.03 -2.11
C ILE A 100 5.01 -12.27 -1.64
N GLU A 101 6.09 -12.59 -2.33
CA GLU A 101 6.99 -13.67 -1.92
C GLU A 101 7.89 -13.20 -0.78
N HIS A 102 8.13 -14.09 0.19
CA HIS A 102 9.02 -13.84 1.32
C HIS A 102 9.53 -15.16 1.93
N SER A 103 10.61 -15.07 2.70
CA SER A 103 11.21 -16.22 3.41
C SER A 103 10.76 -16.37 4.87
N LEU A 104 10.00 -15.39 5.39
CA LEU A 104 9.48 -15.42 6.76
C LEU A 104 8.19 -16.24 6.86
N SER A 105 7.78 -16.57 8.08
CA SER A 105 6.40 -16.99 8.33
C SER A 105 5.45 -15.84 7.96
N ASP A 106 4.24 -16.17 7.50
CA ASP A 106 3.27 -15.15 7.12
C ASP A 106 2.94 -14.18 8.27
N THR A 107 2.81 -14.70 9.48
CA THR A 107 2.53 -13.88 10.67
C THR A 107 3.67 -12.90 10.94
N ASP A 108 4.92 -13.34 10.86
CA ASP A 108 6.08 -12.48 11.06
C ASP A 108 6.20 -11.44 9.94
N PHE A 109 5.92 -11.84 8.69
CA PHE A 109 5.94 -10.94 7.55
C PHE A 109 4.86 -9.86 7.67
N ILE A 110 3.63 -10.23 8.06
CA ILE A 110 2.54 -9.30 8.34
C ILE A 110 2.91 -8.31 9.44
N ASN A 111 3.43 -8.82 10.57
CA ASN A 111 3.86 -7.98 11.68
C ASN A 111 4.96 -7.00 11.25
N ARG A 112 5.91 -7.46 10.43
CA ARG A 112 6.97 -6.63 9.87
C ARG A 112 6.42 -5.55 8.94
N ILE A 113 5.50 -5.88 8.04
CA ILE A 113 4.85 -4.91 7.15
C ILE A 113 4.10 -3.85 7.96
N LEU A 114 3.27 -4.25 8.93
CA LEU A 114 2.53 -3.33 9.78
C LEU A 114 3.47 -2.43 10.62
N PHE A 115 4.56 -2.99 11.14
CA PHE A 115 5.58 -2.21 11.85
C PHE A 115 6.24 -1.17 10.93
N MET A 116 6.60 -1.55 9.71
CA MET A 116 7.19 -0.64 8.72
C MET A 116 6.22 0.43 8.24
N VAL A 117 4.94 0.10 8.06
CA VAL A 117 3.88 1.10 7.79
C VAL A 117 3.80 2.10 8.94
N LYS A 118 3.81 1.64 10.19
CA LYS A 118 3.80 2.53 11.36
C LYS A 118 5.01 3.45 11.37
N ASN A 119 6.21 2.93 11.12
CA ASN A 119 7.43 3.75 11.04
C ASN A 119 7.34 4.76 9.90
N TYR A 120 6.87 4.36 8.72
CA TYR A 120 6.62 5.26 7.61
C TYR A 120 5.68 6.40 8.02
N MET A 121 4.56 6.10 8.67
CA MET A 121 3.64 7.12 9.15
C MET A 121 4.28 8.11 10.15
N ILE A 122 5.28 7.69 10.94
CA ILE A 122 6.02 8.56 11.85
C ILE A 122 7.00 9.41 11.05
N ASN A 123 7.86 8.75 10.29
CA ASN A 123 8.96 9.37 9.55
C ASN A 123 8.45 10.38 8.51
N GLU A 124 7.36 10.06 7.82
CA GLU A 124 6.73 10.92 6.82
C GLU A 124 6.01 12.13 7.44
N GLN A 125 5.68 12.11 8.74
CA GLN A 125 5.20 13.31 9.45
C GLN A 125 6.31 14.30 9.76
N GLU A 126 7.52 13.82 10.02
CA GLU A 126 8.70 14.65 10.29
C GLU A 126 9.34 15.15 8.99
N ASP A 127 9.59 14.23 8.06
CA ASP A 127 10.16 14.47 6.75
C ASP A 127 9.17 14.01 5.69
N ASN A 128 8.22 14.88 5.32
CA ASN A 128 7.25 14.51 4.30
C ASN A 128 7.91 14.26 2.94
N ILE A 129 7.26 13.44 2.13
CA ILE A 129 7.58 13.26 0.71
C ILE A 129 6.51 14.00 -0.08
N PRO A 130 6.81 15.16 -0.68
CA PRO A 130 5.87 15.86 -1.55
C PRO A 130 5.38 14.95 -2.67
N TYR A 131 4.09 15.01 -2.98
CA TYR A 131 3.58 14.25 -4.13
C TYR A 131 4.04 14.93 -5.43
N PRO A 132 4.60 14.20 -6.40
CA PRO A 132 5.18 14.81 -7.57
C PRO A 132 4.11 15.40 -8.50
N LYS A 133 4.46 16.50 -9.18
CA LYS A 133 3.61 17.04 -10.25
C LYS A 133 3.45 15.99 -11.35
N PHE A 134 2.22 15.80 -11.81
CA PHE A 134 1.85 14.83 -12.85
C PHE A 134 2.19 13.35 -12.52
N GLY A 135 2.51 13.01 -11.27
CA GLY A 135 2.85 11.63 -10.89
C GLY A 135 4.25 11.18 -11.33
N LEU A 136 5.04 12.05 -11.96
CA LEU A 136 6.35 11.75 -12.56
C LEU A 136 7.50 11.83 -11.53
N ALA A 137 7.43 11.05 -10.46
CA ALA A 137 8.53 10.72 -9.55
C ALA A 137 8.05 9.67 -8.53
N VAL A 138 8.67 9.58 -7.35
CA VAL A 138 8.23 8.69 -6.27
C VAL A 138 6.76 8.97 -5.92
N ASN A 139 5.91 7.96 -6.01
CA ASN A 139 4.47 8.06 -5.79
C ASN A 139 3.95 6.81 -5.06
N SER A 140 2.63 6.54 -5.11
CA SER A 140 2.01 5.38 -4.48
C SER A 140 2.59 4.04 -4.94
N ASN A 141 2.95 3.93 -6.22
CA ASN A 141 3.56 2.75 -6.80
C ASN A 141 4.95 2.50 -6.20
N SER A 142 5.77 3.54 -6.16
CA SER A 142 7.08 3.49 -5.50
C SER A 142 6.95 3.14 -4.02
N TRP A 143 5.89 3.58 -3.33
CA TRP A 143 5.68 3.28 -1.92
C TRP A 143 5.48 1.79 -1.66
N VAL A 144 4.59 1.12 -2.39
CA VAL A 144 4.35 -0.34 -2.26
C VAL A 144 5.64 -1.11 -2.50
N GLN A 145 6.31 -0.83 -3.63
CA GLN A 145 7.53 -1.52 -4.00
C GLN A 145 8.68 -1.30 -3.00
N SER A 146 8.74 -0.13 -2.38
CA SER A 146 9.76 0.19 -1.37
C SER A 146 9.45 -0.45 -0.03
N LEU A 147 8.19 -0.47 0.40
CA LEU A 147 7.76 -1.14 1.62
C LEU A 147 8.04 -2.64 1.54
N VAL A 148 7.64 -3.29 0.43
CA VAL A 148 7.86 -4.72 0.20
C VAL A 148 9.36 -5.04 0.21
N ARG A 149 10.16 -4.27 -0.53
CA ARG A 149 11.62 -4.44 -0.55
C ARG A 149 12.24 -4.24 0.84
N ALA A 150 11.83 -3.20 1.57
CA ALA A 150 12.33 -2.93 2.91
C ALA A 150 11.97 -4.06 3.90
N ALA A 151 10.84 -4.74 3.67
CA ALA A 151 10.42 -5.91 4.45
C ALA A 151 11.15 -7.21 4.09
N ASN A 152 12.03 -7.19 3.08
CA ASN A 152 12.65 -8.35 2.44
C ASN A 152 11.64 -9.27 1.72
N GLY A 153 10.60 -8.69 1.11
CA GLY A 153 9.73 -9.40 0.17
C GLY A 153 10.00 -9.02 -1.29
N SER A 154 9.36 -9.74 -2.20
CA SER A 154 9.37 -9.47 -3.65
C SER A 154 7.97 -9.60 -4.25
N VAL A 155 7.70 -8.82 -5.30
CA VAL A 155 6.52 -8.96 -6.15
C VAL A 155 7.00 -9.44 -7.51
N ASP A 156 6.37 -10.48 -8.04
CA ASP A 156 6.72 -11.02 -9.34
C ASP A 156 6.23 -10.11 -10.48
N HIS A 157 7.13 -9.74 -11.38
CA HIS A 157 6.93 -8.86 -12.54
C HIS A 157 6.24 -7.51 -12.27
N ASN A 158 6.25 -6.61 -13.26
CA ASN A 158 5.54 -5.33 -13.17
C ASN A 158 4.02 -5.52 -13.24
N PHE A 159 3.27 -4.61 -12.62
CA PHE A 159 1.82 -4.53 -12.79
C PHE A 159 1.44 -4.00 -14.17
N LYS A 160 0.23 -4.33 -14.64
CA LYS A 160 -0.36 -3.77 -15.85
C LYS A 160 -0.61 -2.26 -15.71
N GLY A 161 -0.74 -1.60 -16.86
CA GLY A 161 -0.99 -0.16 -16.95
C GLY A 161 0.29 0.68 -16.96
N LEU A 162 0.10 2.00 -16.96
CA LEU A 162 1.21 2.95 -17.03
C LEU A 162 1.75 3.22 -15.62
N ASP A 163 2.90 2.63 -15.31
CA ASP A 163 3.66 2.90 -14.10
C ASP A 163 5.08 3.41 -14.44
N VAL A 164 5.17 4.71 -14.69
CA VAL A 164 6.45 5.40 -14.98
C VAL A 164 7.39 5.45 -13.78
N SER A 165 6.90 5.14 -12.58
CA SER A 165 7.66 5.19 -11.33
C SER A 165 8.00 3.78 -10.80
N ASN A 166 7.82 2.75 -11.62
CA ASN A 166 8.02 1.34 -11.26
C ASN A 166 9.44 0.99 -10.82
N THR A 167 10.45 1.76 -11.22
CA THR A 167 11.87 1.59 -10.83
C THR A 167 12.26 2.48 -9.66
N LEU A 168 11.50 3.53 -9.37
CA LEU A 168 11.81 4.48 -8.31
C LEU A 168 11.52 3.87 -6.93
N ARG A 169 12.38 4.16 -5.96
CA ARG A 169 12.26 3.64 -4.60
C ARG A 169 12.42 4.76 -3.57
N ILE A 170 11.60 4.69 -2.53
CA ILE A 170 11.76 5.46 -1.30
C ILE A 170 12.91 4.84 -0.52
N PRO A 171 13.89 5.63 -0.03
CA PRO A 171 14.96 5.11 0.81
C PRO A 171 14.43 4.33 2.01
N SER A 172 15.02 3.17 2.32
CA SER A 172 14.53 2.26 3.37
C SER A 172 14.43 2.91 4.76
N ILE A 173 15.22 3.95 5.03
CA ILE A 173 15.19 4.71 6.28
C ILE A 173 13.82 5.30 6.59
N TYR A 174 12.99 5.55 5.57
CA TYR A 174 11.60 5.98 5.77
C TYR A 174 10.72 4.91 6.40
N PHE A 175 11.07 3.62 6.29
CA PHE A 175 10.31 2.49 6.84
C PHE A 175 10.92 1.91 8.12
N GLN A 176 12.09 2.40 8.52
CA GLN A 176 12.85 1.89 9.65
C GLN A 176 12.63 2.76 10.90
N ALA A 177 12.78 2.14 12.07
CA ALA A 177 12.73 2.82 13.37
C ALA A 177 14.11 3.41 13.72
N ILE A 178 14.62 4.31 12.88
CA ILE A 178 15.94 4.93 13.03
C ILE A 178 15.79 6.44 13.11
N CYS A 179 16.37 7.04 14.15
CA CYS A 179 16.61 8.49 14.20
C CYS A 179 17.90 8.79 13.43
N SER A 180 17.79 9.42 12.26
CA SER A 180 18.97 9.84 11.49
C SER A 180 19.64 11.05 12.15
N LYS A 181 20.97 11.03 12.30
CA LYS A 181 21.75 12.19 12.76
C LYS A 181 21.81 13.29 11.69
N ASP A 182 21.86 12.90 10.42
CA ASP A 182 22.06 13.80 9.27
C ASP A 182 20.74 14.16 8.55
N GLY A 183 19.59 13.85 9.17
CA GLY A 183 18.28 13.93 8.51
C GLY A 183 18.05 12.79 7.52
N ARG A 184 16.81 12.64 7.04
CA ARG A 184 16.49 11.65 5.99
C ARG A 184 16.76 12.25 4.60
N PRO A 185 17.22 11.44 3.61
CA PRO A 185 17.40 11.93 2.25
C PRO A 185 16.09 12.50 1.69
N LYS A 186 16.11 13.70 1.13
CA LYS A 186 14.91 14.31 0.55
C LYS A 186 14.50 13.58 -0.72
N VAL A 187 13.20 13.44 -0.90
CA VAL A 187 12.57 12.73 -2.02
C VAL A 187 11.57 13.68 -2.67
N ASN A 188 11.57 13.75 -4.01
CA ASN A 188 10.74 14.67 -4.81
C ASN A 188 10.94 16.17 -4.51
N SER A 189 12.11 16.53 -3.98
CA SER A 189 12.53 17.90 -3.66
C SER A 189 13.27 18.57 -4.81
#